data_AF-A0A5C1AM52-F1
#
_entry.id   AF-A0A5C1AM52-F1
#
_cell.length_a   1.000
_cell.length_b   1.000
_cell.length_c   1.000
_cell.angle_alpha   90.00
_cell.angle_beta   90.00
_cell.angle_gamma   90.00
#
_symmetry.space_group_name_H-M   'P 1'
#
loop_
_entity.id
_entity.type
_entity.pdbx_description
1 polymer ?
#
loop_
_entity_poly.entity_id
_entity_poly.type
_entity_poly.pdbx_seq_one_letter_code
_entity_poly.pdbx_strand_id
1 'polypeptide(L)' 'MTAVNRRQRELRQRIFASLVAAQDAGASVAESRQHVAERFGVIPERVREVEVEGVEKQWPPL' A
#
# COMPACT_ATOMS: atom_id res chain seq x y z
N MET A 1 12.87 -7.00 17.46
CA MET A 1 12.41 -6.46 16.16
C MET A 1 13.62 -5.83 15.47
N THR A 2 14.06 -6.33 14.32
CA THR A 2 15.28 -5.83 13.64
C THR A 2 15.00 -4.60 12.78
N ALA A 3 16.01 -3.77 12.52
CA ALA A 3 15.88 -2.55 11.71
C ALA A 3 15.31 -2.81 10.31
N VAL A 4 15.66 -3.97 9.72
CA VAL A 4 15.12 -4.44 8.43
C VAL A 4 13.60 -4.64 8.49
N ASN A 5 13.08 -5.26 9.56
CA ASN A 5 11.65 -5.49 9.73
C ASN A 5 10.86 -4.18 9.86
N ARG A 6 11.44 -3.17 10.51
CA ARG A 6 10.84 -1.82 10.62
C ARG A 6 10.75 -1.15 9.25
N ARG A 7 11.85 -1.13 8.49
CA ARG A 7 11.89 -0.51 7.15
C ARG A 7 10.90 -1.17 6.19
N GLN A 8 10.79 -2.49 6.24
CA GLN A 8 9.82 -3.24 5.44
C GLN A 8 8.37 -2.88 5.81
N ARG A 9 8.06 -2.76 7.11
CA ARG A 9 6.73 -2.31 7.56
C ARG A 9 6.41 -0.88 7.09
N GLU A 10 7.36 0.04 7.25
CA GLU A 10 7.20 1.44 6.81
C GLU A 10 6.96 1.54 5.31
N LEU A 11 7.63 0.72 4.50
CA LEU A 11 7.39 0.64 3.05
C LEU A 11 5.95 0.19 2.76
N ARG A 12 5.47 -0.87 3.40
CA ARG A 12 4.11 -1.37 3.19
C ARG A 12 3.04 -0.36 3.63
N GLN A 13 3.25 0.34 4.74
CA GLN A 13 2.36 1.43 5.18
C GLN A 13 2.31 2.59 4.18
N ARG A 14 3.45 2.95 3.56
CA ARG A 14 3.50 3.98 2.52
C ARG A 14 2.79 3.57 1.23
N ILE A 15 2.93 2.30 0.83
CA ILE A 15 2.19 1.72 -0.30
C ILE A 15 0.68 1.82 -0.01
N PHE A 16 0.26 1.36 1.18
CA PHE A 16 -1.14 1.40 1.59
C PHE A 16 -1.71 2.83 1.59
N ALA A 17 -1.02 3.78 2.22
CA ALA A 17 -1.46 5.17 2.25
C ALA A 17 -1.57 5.79 0.84
N SER A 18 -0.67 5.42 -0.08
CA SER A 18 -0.72 5.89 -1.48
C SER A 18 -1.89 5.26 -2.24
N LEU A 19 -2.23 4.01 -1.94
CA LEU A 19 -3.38 3.31 -2.51
C LEU A 19 -4.69 3.95 -2.08
N VAL A 20 -4.88 4.19 -0.77
CA VAL A 20 -6.05 4.88 -0.23
C VAL A 20 -6.19 6.27 -0.87
N ALA A 21 -5.12 7.05 -0.92
CA ALA A 21 -5.16 8.39 -1.52
C ALA A 21 -5.56 8.37 -3.01
N ALA A 22 -5.11 7.37 -3.78
CA ALA A 22 -5.49 7.23 -5.19
C ALA A 22 -6.98 6.87 -5.35
N GLN A 23 -7.49 5.98 -4.49
CA GLN A 23 -8.91 5.58 -4.49
C GLN A 23 -9.82 6.72 -4.02
N ASP A 24 -9.42 7.46 -2.98
CA ASP A 24 -10.13 8.66 -2.50
C ASP A 24 -10.19 9.77 -3.56
N ALA A 25 -9.19 9.84 -4.43
CA ALA A 25 -9.16 10.73 -5.58
C ALA A 25 -10.04 10.25 -6.76
N GLY A 26 -10.73 9.11 -6.63
CA GLY A 26 -11.68 8.58 -7.61
C GLY A 26 -11.09 7.61 -8.62
N ALA A 27 -9.82 7.20 -8.48
CA ALA A 27 -9.26 6.14 -9.34
C ALA A 27 -9.97 4.81 -9.04
N SER A 28 -10.21 3.99 -10.07
CA SER A 28 -10.73 2.65 -9.83
C SER A 28 -9.73 1.81 -9.02
N VAL A 29 -10.21 0.76 -8.36
CA VAL A 29 -9.35 -0.16 -7.60
C VAL A 29 -8.24 -0.77 -8.48
N ALA A 30 -8.52 -1.06 -9.75
CA ALA A 30 -7.53 -1.62 -10.67
C ALA A 30 -6.47 -0.57 -11.07
N GLU A 31 -6.90 0.62 -11.47
CA GLU A 31 -6.00 1.72 -11.86
C GLU A 31 -5.14 2.19 -10.70
N SER A 32 -5.72 2.34 -9.50
CA SER A 32 -4.99 2.73 -8.29
C SER A 32 -3.90 1.72 -7.92
N ARG A 33 -4.19 0.41 -8.01
CA ARG A 33 -3.18 -0.64 -7.78
C ARG A 33 -2.05 -0.57 -8.80
N GLN A 34 -2.36 -0.39 -10.08
CA GLN A 34 -1.35 -0.28 -11.13
C GLN A 34 -0.48 0.96 -10.94
N HIS A 35 -1.09 2.13 -10.72
CA HIS A 35 -0.38 3.39 -10.51
C HIS A 35 0.54 3.35 -9.28
N VAL A 36 0.07 2.77 -8.17
CA VAL A 36 0.88 2.60 -6.96
C VAL A 36 2.00 1.59 -7.18
N ALA A 37 1.76 0.50 -7.92
CA ALA A 37 2.77 -0.48 -8.25
C ALA A 37 3.94 0.17 -9.02
N GLU A 38 3.62 0.95 -10.06
CA GLU A 38 4.59 1.72 -10.84
C GLU A 38 5.37 2.72 -9.96
N ARG A 39 4.68 3.48 -9.11
CA ARG A 39 5.29 4.49 -8.22
C ARG A 39 6.31 3.89 -7.23
N PHE A 40 6.06 2.67 -6.76
CA PHE A 40 6.91 2.01 -5.77
C PHE A 40 7.86 0.95 -6.35
N GLY A 41 7.84 0.74 -7.67
CA GLY A 41 8.67 -0.27 -8.33
C GLY A 41 8.34 -1.70 -7.89
N VAL A 42 7.06 -1.98 -7.66
CA VAL A 42 6.54 -3.32 -7.28
C VAL A 42 5.52 -3.79 -8.31
N ILE A 43 5.05 -5.02 -8.19
CA ILE A 43 3.98 -5.57 -9.02
C ILE A 43 2.59 -5.29 -8.41
N PRO A 44 1.51 -5.18 -9.20
CA PRO A 44 0.16 -4.92 -8.68
C PRO A 44 -0.33 -5.94 -7.63
N GLU A 45 0.08 -7.20 -7.75
CA GLU A 45 -0.21 -8.26 -6.79
C GLU A 45 0.35 -7.93 -5.41
N ARG A 46 1.54 -7.33 -5.36
CA ARG A 46 2.16 -6.89 -4.10
C ARG A 46 1.39 -5.74 -3.45
N VAL A 47 0.82 -4.84 -4.26
CA VAL A 47 -0.04 -3.76 -3.78
C VAL A 47 -1.33 -4.34 -3.19
N ARG A 48 -1.92 -5.35 -3.84
CA ARG A 48 -3.09 -6.07 -3.33
C ARG A 48 -2.80 -6.78 -2.00
N GLU A 49 -1.66 -7.44 -1.84
CA GLU A 49 -1.27 -8.04 -0.55
C GLU A 49 -1.18 -6.99 0.57
N VAL A 50 -0.59 -5.83 0.26
CA VAL A 50 -0.50 -4.71 1.20
C VAL A 50 -1.87 -4.12 1.53
N GLU A 51 -2.79 -4.06 0.56
CA GLU A 51 -4.17 -3.62 0.77
C GLU A 51 -4.89 -4.51 1.79
N VAL A 52 -4.80 -5.83 1.62
CA VAL A 52 -5.38 -6.81 2.57
C VAL A 52 -4.75 -6.63 3.96
N GLU A 53 -3.41 -6.60 4.04
CA GLU A 53 -2.70 -6.38 5.31
C GLU A 53 -3.10 -5.07 5.98
N GLY A 54 -3.23 -3.98 5.22
CA GLY A 54 -3.55 -2.66 5.74
C GLY A 54 -4.98 -2.55 6.25
N VAL A 55 -5.95 -3.21 5.60
CA VAL A 55 -7.32 -3.31 6.11
C VAL A 55 -7.35 -4.13 7.40
N GLU A 56 -6.72 -5.31 7.43
CA GLU A 56 -6.66 -6.18 8.61
C GLU A 56 -5.98 -5.49 9.81
N LYS A 57 -4.94 -4.70 9.55
CA LYS A 57 -4.16 -3.98 10.57
C LYS A 57 -4.63 -2.56 10.81
N GLN A 58 -5.73 -2.12 10.18
CA GLN A 58 -6.32 -0.79 10.32
C GLN A 58 -5.28 0.32 10.12
N TRP A 59 -4.61 0.31 8.98
CA TRP A 59 -3.65 1.35 8.61
C TRP A 59 -4.34 2.51 7.86
N PRO A 60 -3.80 3.74 7.96
CA PRO A 60 -2.96 4.20 9.07
C PRO A 60 -3.78 4.16 10.38
N PRO A 61 -3.15 3.92 11.56
CA PRO A 61 -3.88 4.00 12.82
C PRO A 61 -4.46 5.41 12.96
N LEU A 62 -5.75 5.50 13.27
CA LEU A 62 -6.45 6.74 13.59
C LEU A 62 -5.85 7.40 14.85
#